data_AF-A0A2G5SCE2-F1
#
_entry.id   AF-A0A2G5SCE2-F1
#
_cell.length_a   1.000
_cell.length_b   1.000
_cell.length_c   1.000
_cell.angle_alpha   90.00
_cell.angle_beta   90.00
_cell.angle_gamma   90.00
#
_symmetry.space_group_name_H-M   'P 1'
#
loop_
_entity.id
_entity.type
_entity.pdbx_description
1 polymer ?
#
loop_
_entity_poly.entity_id
_entity_poly.type
_entity_poly.pdbx_seq_one_letter_code
_entity_poly.pdbx_strand_id
1 'polypeptide(L)'
;MGVHYFTVKEYPAKQDPTVLLENKAFGDVHVKLHERDSKYTDIYCNPAQKNQVVRKIGDHFIKRFGIETADQLFFPNNKFSAETIEWICNLNLTWTSVWACGGSENPTDPTYARLFDDGFLRCVTGLFVAEFPVPQNFMPTNFLRSPLNLSTFSLDHAHWITKEHLLCMNFPRVNLSKSKLTVKEISECFNNWKEGREFNWTQLNIIMADDRELDIEKIAEGISQPNQIAMIGRNKTVTFKCSNDKMIRITLNADKLRLKCEYLG
;
A
#
# COMPACT_ATOMS: atom_id res chain seq x y z
N MET A 1 23.17 -16.21 -6.91
CA MET A 1 22.94 -15.91 -5.48
C MET A 1 21.77 -16.75 -5.01
N GLY A 2 21.92 -17.50 -3.92
CA GLY A 2 20.83 -18.33 -3.36
C GLY A 2 20.02 -17.57 -2.32
N VAL A 3 18.70 -17.70 -2.35
CA VAL A 3 17.81 -17.15 -1.31
C VAL A 3 17.94 -18.00 -0.06
N HIS A 4 18.15 -17.35 1.09
CA HIS A 4 18.17 -17.98 2.41
C HIS A 4 17.04 -17.41 3.25
N TYR A 5 16.36 -18.27 3.99
CA TYR A 5 15.16 -17.97 4.75
C TYR A 5 15.43 -18.16 6.24
N PHE A 6 15.18 -17.11 7.02
CA PHE A 6 15.25 -17.14 8.48
C PHE A 6 13.84 -17.05 9.05
N THR A 7 13.41 -18.07 9.80
CA THR A 7 12.05 -18.13 10.37
C THR A 7 12.12 -18.10 11.89
N VAL A 8 11.54 -17.08 12.53
CA VAL A 8 11.43 -17.01 13.99
C VAL A 8 10.19 -17.77 14.46
N LYS A 9 10.40 -18.83 15.25
CA LYS A 9 9.39 -19.75 15.77
C LYS A 9 9.37 -19.74 17.30
N GLU A 10 8.24 -20.13 17.86
CA GLU A 10 8.13 -20.39 19.30
C GLU A 10 8.71 -21.76 19.61
N TYR A 11 9.25 -21.95 20.82
CA TYR A 11 9.71 -23.27 21.24
C TYR A 11 8.57 -24.30 21.13
N PRO A 12 8.81 -25.44 20.46
CA PRO A 12 7.80 -26.48 20.38
C PRO A 12 7.55 -27.08 21.76
N ALA A 13 6.29 -27.39 22.08
CA ALA A 13 5.91 -27.99 23.36
C ALA A 13 6.59 -29.35 23.63
N LYS A 14 6.99 -30.05 22.56
CA LYS A 14 7.87 -31.22 22.60
C LYS A 14 8.98 -31.02 21.59
N GLN A 15 10.22 -30.97 22.07
CA GLN A 15 11.37 -30.91 21.20
C GLN A 15 11.69 -32.32 20.69
N ASP A 16 11.84 -32.47 19.38
CA ASP A 16 12.39 -33.70 18.81
C ASP A 16 13.86 -33.80 19.24
N PRO A 17 14.27 -34.86 19.97
CA PRO A 17 15.64 -35.00 20.45
C PRO A 17 16.67 -35.17 19.32
N THR A 18 16.23 -35.45 18.09
CA THR A 18 17.11 -35.54 16.91
C THR A 18 17.46 -34.18 16.31
N VAL A 19 16.73 -33.12 16.70
CA VAL A 19 16.97 -31.76 16.22
C VAL A 19 18.08 -31.10 17.05
N LEU A 20 19.27 -31.01 16.44
CA LEU A 20 20.40 -30.26 17.00
C LEU A 20 20.11 -28.76 16.93
N LEU A 21 20.13 -28.12 18.11
CA LEU A 21 19.96 -26.68 18.26
C LEU A 21 21.28 -26.01 18.64
N GLU A 22 21.75 -25.11 17.79
CA GLU A 22 22.93 -24.30 18.08
C GLU A 22 22.53 -23.00 18.81
N ASN A 23 23.40 -22.54 19.71
CA ASN A 23 23.24 -21.25 20.36
C ASN A 23 23.79 -20.14 19.47
N LYS A 24 23.04 -19.05 19.31
CA LYS A 24 23.55 -17.83 18.66
C LYS A 24 23.05 -16.58 19.38
N ALA A 25 23.87 -15.53 19.32
CA ALA A 25 23.52 -14.21 19.83
C ALA A 25 23.26 -13.25 18.67
N PHE A 26 22.18 -12.47 18.78
CA PHE A 26 21.86 -11.34 17.92
C PHE A 26 21.75 -10.09 18.81
N GLY A 27 22.88 -9.40 18.99
CA GLY A 27 23.00 -8.35 20.01
C GLY A 27 22.91 -8.94 21.41
N ASP A 28 21.96 -8.44 22.21
CA ASP A 28 21.66 -8.87 23.57
C ASP A 28 20.74 -10.10 23.64
N VAL A 29 20.13 -10.50 22.52
CA VAL A 29 19.20 -11.62 22.47
C VAL A 29 19.94 -12.92 22.14
N HIS A 30 19.73 -13.94 22.95
CA HIS A 30 20.24 -15.29 22.75
C HIS A 30 19.12 -16.20 22.25
N VAL A 31 19.36 -16.89 21.15
CA VAL A 31 18.39 -17.78 20.50
C VAL A 31 18.99 -19.15 20.23
N LYS A 32 18.10 -20.12 20.04
CA LYS A 32 18.43 -21.43 19.51
C LYS A 32 18.12 -21.46 18.02
N LEU A 33 18.98 -22.07 17.22
CA LEU A 33 18.75 -22.21 15.79
C LEU A 33 18.97 -23.63 15.29
N HIS A 34 18.15 -23.96 14.30
CA HIS A 34 18.17 -25.22 13.59
C HIS A 34 18.24 -24.91 12.09
N GLU A 35 19.35 -25.32 11.47
CA GLU A 35 19.43 -25.33 10.01
C GLU A 35 18.68 -26.57 9.51
N ARG A 36 17.53 -26.34 8.87
CA ARG A 36 16.74 -27.42 8.26
C ARG A 36 17.44 -27.96 7.01
N ASP A 37 17.99 -27.04 6.23
CA ASP A 37 18.83 -27.30 5.07
C ASP A 37 19.62 -26.02 4.70
N SER A 38 20.44 -26.09 3.65
CA SER A 38 21.28 -24.99 3.15
C SER A 38 20.58 -23.65 2.88
N LYS A 39 19.24 -23.63 2.78
CA LYS A 39 18.43 -22.43 2.50
C LYS A 39 17.52 -22.03 3.66
N TYR A 40 17.27 -22.89 4.64
CA TYR A 40 16.27 -22.62 5.68
C TYR A 40 16.85 -22.76 7.09
N THR A 41 16.79 -21.67 7.85
CA THR A 41 17.16 -21.64 9.26
C THR A 41 15.93 -21.27 10.10
N ASP A 42 15.57 -22.16 11.03
CA ASP A 42 14.57 -21.88 12.05
C ASP A 42 15.26 -21.34 13.31
N ILE A 43 14.69 -20.29 13.90
CA ILE A 43 15.19 -19.62 15.09
C ILE A 43 14.12 -19.69 16.17
N TYR A 44 14.41 -20.35 17.28
CA TYR A 44 13.46 -20.57 18.36
C TYR A 44 13.67 -19.57 19.50
N CYS A 45 12.56 -19.01 19.98
CA CYS A 45 12.53 -18.10 21.11
C CYS A 45 11.28 -18.29 21.96
N ASN A 46 11.26 -17.65 23.13
CA ASN A 46 10.05 -17.56 23.94
C ASN A 46 8.98 -16.71 23.22
N PRO A 47 7.68 -17.06 23.31
CA PRO A 47 6.62 -16.29 22.67
C PRO A 47 6.62 -14.81 23.05
N ALA A 48 6.84 -14.49 24.33
CA ALA A 48 6.91 -13.12 24.83
C ALA A 48 8.05 -12.27 24.23
N GLN A 49 9.09 -12.92 23.68
CA GLN A 49 10.27 -12.25 23.13
C GLN A 49 10.27 -12.21 21.60
N LYS A 50 9.28 -12.83 20.94
CA LYS A 50 9.28 -13.04 19.48
C LYS A 50 9.48 -11.75 18.68
N ASN A 51 8.76 -10.69 19.02
CA ASN A 51 8.91 -9.39 18.34
C ASN A 51 10.28 -8.76 18.58
N GLN A 52 10.84 -8.88 19.78
CA GLN A 52 12.20 -8.40 20.07
C GLN A 52 13.24 -9.18 19.25
N VAL A 53 13.11 -10.51 19.22
CA VAL A 53 14.00 -11.42 18.49
C VAL A 53 13.99 -11.12 16.99
N VAL A 54 12.81 -10.99 16.38
CA VAL A 54 12.66 -10.63 14.95
C VAL A 54 13.40 -9.32 14.65
N ARG A 55 13.18 -8.29 15.46
CA ARG A 55 13.82 -6.98 15.27
C ARG A 55 15.34 -7.07 15.35
N LYS A 56 15.87 -7.75 16.36
CA LYS A 56 17.33 -7.90 16.56
C LYS A 56 18.01 -8.71 15.44
N ILE A 57 17.33 -9.71 14.91
CA ILE A 57 17.80 -10.47 13.74
C ILE A 57 17.79 -9.59 12.49
N GLY A 58 16.71 -8.83 12.27
CA GLY A 58 16.62 -7.85 11.19
C GLY A 58 17.74 -6.82 11.25
N ASP A 59 17.91 -6.16 12.40
CA ASP A 59 18.98 -5.19 12.66
C ASP A 59 20.36 -5.79 12.37
N HIS A 60 20.59 -7.03 12.82
CA HIS A 60 21.86 -7.73 12.60
C HIS A 60 22.15 -7.88 11.11
N PHE A 61 21.20 -8.37 10.31
CA PHE A 61 21.44 -8.61 8.89
C PHE A 61 21.53 -7.32 8.08
N ILE A 62 20.68 -6.34 8.38
CA ILE A 62 20.73 -5.01 7.75
C ILE A 62 22.10 -4.40 7.95
N LYS A 63 22.58 -4.36 9.21
CA LYS A 63 23.91 -3.83 9.54
C LYS A 63 25.04 -4.66 8.95
N ARG A 64 24.96 -5.99 9.06
CA ARG A 64 26.03 -6.91 8.63
C ARG A 64 26.28 -6.87 7.13
N PHE A 65 25.22 -6.65 6.34
CA PHE A 65 25.27 -6.62 4.89
C PHE A 65 25.23 -5.21 4.30
N GLY A 66 25.08 -4.16 5.13
CA GLY A 66 24.98 -2.78 4.65
C GLY A 66 23.76 -2.59 3.76
N ILE A 67 22.62 -3.16 4.15
CA ILE A 67 21.38 -3.06 3.37
C ILE A 67 20.86 -1.62 3.48
N GLU A 68 20.72 -0.94 2.35
CA GLU A 68 20.12 0.39 2.26
C GLU A 68 18.75 0.34 1.55
N THR A 69 18.53 -0.68 0.72
CA THR A 69 17.30 -0.92 -0.02
C THR A 69 16.86 -2.36 0.16
N ALA A 70 15.56 -2.57 0.41
CA ALA A 70 14.94 -3.86 0.53
C ALA A 70 13.75 -3.99 -0.43
N ASP A 71 13.62 -5.15 -1.06
CA ASP A 71 12.68 -5.33 -2.17
C ASP A 71 11.23 -5.38 -1.72
N GLN A 72 10.93 -6.17 -0.67
CA GLN A 72 9.58 -6.36 -0.20
C GLN A 72 9.49 -6.36 1.32
N LEU A 73 8.53 -5.57 1.82
CA LEU A 73 8.01 -5.63 3.17
C LEU A 73 6.58 -6.16 3.12
N PHE A 74 6.33 -7.26 3.82
CA PHE A 74 5.02 -7.89 3.87
C PHE A 74 4.53 -7.94 5.31
N PHE A 75 3.36 -7.35 5.56
CA PHE A 75 2.60 -7.52 6.80
C PHE A 75 1.51 -8.56 6.55
N PRO A 76 1.71 -9.83 6.95
CA PRO A 76 0.67 -10.85 6.85
C PRO A 76 -0.46 -10.61 7.86
N ASN A 77 -1.63 -11.17 7.54
CA ASN A 77 -2.87 -11.04 8.29
C ASN A 77 -2.70 -11.00 9.82
N ASN A 78 -3.28 -9.94 10.41
CA ASN A 78 -3.67 -9.77 11.81
C ASN A 78 -2.59 -9.50 12.87
N LYS A 79 -1.30 -9.28 12.54
CA LYS A 79 -0.29 -9.05 13.60
C LYS A 79 0.82 -8.07 13.22
N PHE A 80 0.53 -6.78 13.19
CA PHE A 80 1.56 -5.74 13.30
C PHE A 80 1.14 -4.67 14.32
N SER A 81 2.12 -4.13 15.04
CA SER A 81 1.93 -3.08 16.05
C SER A 81 2.51 -1.76 15.58
N ALA A 82 2.07 -0.65 16.16
CA ALA A 82 2.69 0.66 15.96
C ALA A 82 4.22 0.62 16.23
N GLU A 83 4.65 -0.13 17.26
CA GLU A 83 6.07 -0.34 17.58
C GLU A 83 6.84 -1.03 16.44
N THR A 84 6.20 -1.97 15.73
CA THR A 84 6.82 -2.64 14.58
C THR A 84 7.00 -1.67 13.41
N ILE A 85 5.98 -0.84 13.13
CA ILE A 85 6.06 0.19 12.09
C ILE A 85 7.14 1.21 12.43
N GLU A 86 7.21 1.64 13.70
CA GLU A 86 8.23 2.58 14.17
C GLU A 86 9.64 2.01 14.04
N TRP A 87 9.85 0.76 14.42
CA TRP A 87 11.12 0.08 14.19
C TRP A 87 11.49 0.08 12.70
N ILE A 88 10.55 -0.27 11.82
CA ILE A 88 10.77 -0.27 10.37
C ILE A 88 11.16 1.12 9.85
N CYS A 89 10.50 2.19 10.30
CA CYS A 89 10.87 3.56 9.96
C CYS A 89 12.31 3.88 10.42
N ASN A 90 12.70 3.41 11.60
CA ASN A 90 14.01 3.66 12.19
C ASN A 90 15.16 2.86 11.55
N LEU A 91 14.84 1.86 10.72
CA LEU A 91 15.86 1.15 9.93
C LEU A 91 16.46 2.03 8.83
N ASN A 92 15.80 3.16 8.47
CA ASN A 92 16.23 4.07 7.40
C ASN A 92 16.46 3.35 6.06
N LEU A 93 15.60 2.37 5.76
CA LEU A 93 15.63 1.61 4.51
C LEU A 93 14.69 2.21 3.48
N THR A 94 15.08 2.07 2.22
CA THR A 94 14.15 2.24 1.09
C THR A 94 13.49 0.91 0.76
N TRP A 95 12.15 0.89 0.71
CA TRP A 95 11.35 -0.27 0.35
C TRP A 95 10.85 -0.14 -1.09
N THR A 96 11.16 -1.11 -1.93
CA THR A 96 10.64 -1.15 -3.31
C THR A 96 9.15 -1.51 -3.30
N SER A 97 8.72 -2.39 -2.41
CA SER A 97 7.31 -2.76 -2.27
C SER A 97 6.91 -2.99 -0.81
N VAL A 98 5.74 -2.49 -0.45
CA VAL A 98 5.09 -2.70 0.84
C VAL A 98 3.69 -3.25 0.60
N TRP A 99 3.41 -4.36 1.25
CA TRP A 99 2.15 -5.07 1.18
C TRP A 99 1.63 -5.27 2.59
N ALA A 100 0.59 -4.51 2.94
CA ALA A 100 -0.10 -4.64 4.21
C ALA A 100 -1.44 -5.35 3.99
N CYS A 101 -1.45 -6.65 4.26
CA CYS A 101 -2.62 -7.50 4.10
C CYS A 101 -3.17 -7.88 5.48
N GLY A 102 -4.46 -7.65 5.69
CA GLY A 102 -5.17 -7.99 6.92
C GLY A 102 -5.10 -6.95 8.04
N GLY A 103 -6.14 -6.93 8.86
CA GLY A 103 -6.31 -6.01 9.98
C GLY A 103 -6.10 -6.73 11.30
N SER A 104 -5.71 -6.01 12.35
CA SER A 104 -5.87 -6.56 13.70
C SER A 104 -7.37 -6.92 13.91
N GLU A 105 -7.69 -7.89 14.77
CA GLU A 105 -9.09 -8.15 15.14
C GLU A 105 -9.72 -6.93 15.84
N ASN A 106 -8.90 -6.03 16.39
CA ASN A 106 -9.25 -4.77 17.03
C ASN A 106 -8.13 -3.74 16.79
N PRO A 107 -7.97 -3.25 15.57
CA PRO A 107 -6.89 -2.32 15.26
C PRO A 107 -7.20 -0.99 15.94
N THR A 108 -6.29 -0.53 16.79
CA THR A 108 -6.39 0.82 17.31
C THR A 108 -6.01 1.81 16.20
N ASP A 109 -6.74 2.92 16.12
CA ASP A 109 -6.51 4.03 15.19
C ASP A 109 -5.01 4.41 15.03
N PRO A 110 -4.19 4.45 16.11
CA PRO A 110 -2.76 4.77 15.99
C PRO A 110 -1.95 3.84 15.07
N THR A 111 -2.29 2.55 15.00
CA THR A 111 -1.53 1.60 14.17
C THR A 111 -1.75 1.88 12.68
N TYR A 112 -3.00 2.13 12.30
CA TYR A 112 -3.33 2.50 10.92
C TYR A 112 -2.83 3.89 10.57
N ALA A 113 -3.05 4.87 11.44
CA ALA A 113 -2.57 6.23 11.25
C ALA A 113 -1.06 6.25 11.00
N ARG A 114 -0.28 5.38 11.66
CA ARG A 114 1.17 5.30 11.46
C ARG A 114 1.57 4.72 10.11
N LEU A 115 0.83 3.74 9.58
CA LEU A 115 1.12 3.15 8.27
C LEU A 115 0.84 4.13 7.12
N PHE A 116 -0.14 5.02 7.29
CA PHE A 116 -0.47 6.07 6.33
C PHE A 116 0.22 7.41 6.62
N ASP A 117 1.13 7.46 7.60
CA ASP A 117 1.90 8.67 7.87
C ASP A 117 2.91 8.93 6.75
N ASP A 118 3.06 10.21 6.35
CA ASP A 118 4.03 10.61 5.33
C ASP A 118 5.46 10.13 5.64
N GLY A 119 5.84 10.05 6.93
CA GLY A 119 7.14 9.54 7.35
C GLY A 119 7.36 8.07 6.99
N PHE A 120 6.32 7.24 7.14
CA PHE A 120 6.40 5.84 6.71
C PHE A 120 6.39 5.74 5.18
N LEU A 121 5.44 6.42 4.52
CA LEU A 121 5.28 6.34 3.07
C LEU A 121 6.50 6.88 2.30
N ARG A 122 7.27 7.81 2.88
CA ARG A 122 8.57 8.26 2.33
C ARG A 122 9.60 7.15 2.20
N CYS A 123 9.49 6.10 3.00
CA CYS A 123 10.38 4.96 2.92
C CYS A 123 10.00 4.03 1.76
N VAL A 124 8.92 4.29 1.02
CA VAL A 124 8.42 3.42 -0.05
C VAL A 124 8.54 4.13 -1.40
N THR A 125 9.21 3.51 -2.37
CA THR A 125 9.48 4.13 -3.68
C THR A 125 8.72 3.48 -4.84
N GLY A 126 8.50 2.16 -4.77
CA GLY A 126 7.77 1.43 -5.81
C GLY A 126 6.29 1.32 -5.50
N LEU A 127 5.89 0.26 -4.81
CA LEU A 127 4.50 -0.13 -4.61
C LEU A 127 4.11 -0.07 -3.14
N PHE A 128 2.98 0.57 -2.83
CA PHE A 128 2.31 0.44 -1.55
C PHE A 128 0.90 -0.14 -1.75
N VAL A 129 0.62 -1.25 -1.07
CA VAL A 129 -0.69 -1.92 -1.07
C VAL A 129 -1.19 -2.03 0.37
N ALA A 130 -2.43 -1.60 0.60
CA ALA A 130 -3.14 -1.82 1.86
C ALA A 130 -4.50 -2.50 1.60
N GLU A 131 -4.60 -3.75 2.04
CA GLU A 131 -5.76 -4.64 1.88
C GLU A 131 -6.30 -5.06 3.26
N PHE A 132 -6.71 -4.06 4.05
CA PHE A 132 -7.32 -4.30 5.35
C PHE A 132 -8.45 -3.32 5.63
N PRO A 133 -9.48 -3.73 6.37
CA PRO A 133 -10.56 -2.83 6.77
C PRO A 133 -10.04 -1.81 7.77
N VAL A 134 -10.49 -0.56 7.62
CA VAL A 134 -10.29 0.51 8.61
C VAL A 134 -11.64 0.95 9.18
N PRO A 135 -11.70 1.48 10.41
CA PRO A 135 -12.94 2.00 10.99
C PRO A 135 -13.64 3.00 10.05
N GLN A 136 -14.97 3.08 10.12
CA GLN A 136 -15.75 3.96 9.25
C GLN A 136 -15.38 5.44 9.41
N ASN A 137 -14.96 5.85 10.61
CA ASN A 137 -14.52 7.20 10.95
C ASN A 137 -13.00 7.39 10.87
N PHE A 138 -12.26 6.42 10.32
CA PHE A 138 -10.82 6.53 10.13
C PHE A 138 -10.47 7.72 9.22
N MET A 139 -9.54 8.56 9.67
CA MET A 139 -9.01 9.67 8.89
C MET A 139 -7.59 9.97 9.38
N PRO A 140 -6.55 9.55 8.65
CA PRO A 140 -5.18 9.78 9.08
C PRO A 140 -4.86 11.29 8.99
N THR A 141 -4.33 11.85 10.07
CA THR A 141 -4.08 13.30 10.15
C THR A 141 -2.80 13.73 9.43
N ASN A 142 -1.84 12.82 9.25
CA ASN A 142 -0.51 13.07 8.67
C ASN A 142 -0.32 12.39 7.30
N PHE A 143 -1.36 12.36 6.48
CA PHE A 143 -1.33 11.77 5.15
C PHE A 143 -1.32 12.86 4.07
N LEU A 144 -0.39 12.76 3.13
CA LEU A 144 -0.19 13.68 2.00
C LEU A 144 -0.03 15.15 2.41
N ARG A 145 0.64 15.42 3.54
CA ARG A 145 1.01 16.80 3.93
C ARG A 145 2.17 17.35 3.11
N SER A 146 2.88 16.47 2.42
CA SER A 146 4.05 16.78 1.61
C SER A 146 4.13 15.84 0.40
N PRO A 147 4.80 16.23 -0.69
CA PRO A 147 4.96 15.36 -1.85
C PRO A 147 5.66 14.05 -1.49
N LEU A 148 5.13 12.94 -1.99
CA LEU A 148 5.67 11.59 -1.80
C LEU A 148 6.13 11.03 -3.16
N ASN A 149 7.26 10.33 -3.17
CA ASN A 149 7.82 9.72 -4.38
C ASN A 149 7.52 8.22 -4.41
N LEU A 150 6.28 7.86 -4.74
CA LEU A 150 5.77 6.49 -4.79
C LEU A 150 5.22 6.18 -6.19
N SER A 151 5.61 5.04 -6.76
CA SER A 151 5.21 4.67 -8.13
C SER A 151 3.77 4.17 -8.22
N THR A 152 3.31 3.40 -7.22
CA THR A 152 1.95 2.84 -7.18
C THR A 152 1.38 2.85 -5.77
N PHE A 153 0.17 3.36 -5.63
CA PHE A 153 -0.58 3.40 -4.37
C PHE A 153 -1.91 2.66 -4.53
N SER A 154 -2.14 1.62 -3.74
CA SER A 154 -3.31 0.76 -3.83
C SER A 154 -3.99 0.57 -2.48
N LEU A 155 -5.26 0.95 -2.35
CA LEU A 155 -6.05 0.84 -1.13
C LEU A 155 -7.35 0.08 -1.38
N ASP A 156 -7.64 -0.96 -0.60
CA ASP A 156 -8.93 -1.66 -0.70
C ASP A 156 -10.08 -0.94 0.03
N HIS A 157 -9.79 -0.27 1.15
CA HIS A 157 -10.80 0.44 1.97
C HIS A 157 -10.55 1.96 1.92
N ALA A 158 -10.78 2.55 0.75
CA ALA A 158 -10.49 3.96 0.46
C ALA A 158 -11.64 4.92 0.79
N HIS A 159 -12.56 4.56 1.68
CA HIS A 159 -13.74 5.39 2.01
C HIS A 159 -13.41 6.74 2.67
N TRP A 160 -12.19 6.87 3.20
CA TRP A 160 -11.68 8.08 3.84
C TRP A 160 -10.86 8.98 2.90
N ILE A 161 -10.61 8.53 1.67
CA ILE A 161 -9.96 9.36 0.65
C ILE A 161 -10.93 10.45 0.19
N THR A 162 -10.51 11.71 0.29
CA THR A 162 -11.27 12.87 -0.18
C THR A 162 -10.74 13.35 -1.52
N LYS A 163 -11.44 14.32 -2.13
CA LYS A 163 -10.96 15.04 -3.30
C LYS A 163 -9.60 15.69 -3.05
N GLU A 164 -9.40 16.32 -1.90
CA GLU A 164 -8.15 17.00 -1.55
C GLU A 164 -6.99 16.00 -1.50
N HIS A 165 -7.22 14.80 -0.96
CA HIS A 165 -6.22 13.72 -1.01
C HIS A 165 -5.89 13.33 -2.44
N LEU A 166 -6.88 13.10 -3.31
CA LEU A 166 -6.64 12.82 -4.72
C LEU A 166 -5.79 13.93 -5.36
N LEU A 167 -6.15 15.20 -5.14
CA LEU A 167 -5.42 16.32 -5.73
C LEU A 167 -3.94 16.41 -5.29
N CYS A 168 -3.59 15.81 -4.16
CA CYS A 168 -2.23 15.73 -3.62
C CYS A 168 -1.50 14.41 -3.98
N MET A 169 -2.21 13.37 -4.43
CA MET A 169 -1.63 12.08 -4.80
C MET A 169 -0.86 12.19 -6.11
N ASN A 170 0.41 12.58 -6.07
CA ASN A 170 1.24 12.71 -7.27
C ASN A 170 1.90 11.38 -7.70
N PHE A 171 1.13 10.28 -7.72
CA PHE A 171 1.62 8.93 -7.98
C PHE A 171 1.32 8.46 -9.41
N PRO A 172 2.23 7.81 -10.13
CA PRO A 172 1.95 7.26 -11.46
C PRO A 172 0.71 6.37 -11.54
N ARG A 173 0.46 5.54 -10.52
CA ARG A 173 -0.69 4.64 -10.48
C ARG A 173 -1.39 4.71 -9.13
N VAL A 174 -2.70 4.95 -9.16
CA VAL A 174 -3.55 5.00 -7.97
C VAL A 174 -4.70 4.01 -8.15
N ASN A 175 -4.89 3.10 -7.18
CA ASN A 175 -6.02 2.18 -7.14
C ASN A 175 -6.76 2.37 -5.82
N LEU A 176 -8.04 2.73 -5.90
CA LEU A 176 -8.89 2.94 -4.73
C LEU A 176 -10.11 2.04 -4.84
N SER A 177 -10.29 1.12 -3.91
CA SER A 177 -11.52 0.34 -3.78
C SER A 177 -12.36 0.80 -2.60
N LYS A 178 -13.65 0.46 -2.63
CA LYS A 178 -14.66 0.87 -1.62
C LYS A 178 -14.65 2.39 -1.37
N SER A 179 -14.41 3.16 -2.42
CA SER A 179 -14.36 4.62 -2.34
C SER A 179 -15.74 5.19 -2.07
N LYS A 180 -15.78 6.30 -1.33
CA LYS A 180 -16.98 7.12 -1.12
C LYS A 180 -16.94 8.47 -1.85
N LEU A 181 -15.96 8.67 -2.74
CA LEU A 181 -15.91 9.86 -3.59
C LEU A 181 -17.22 10.03 -4.36
N THR A 182 -17.66 11.27 -4.47
CA THR A 182 -18.86 11.61 -5.23
C THR A 182 -18.53 11.85 -6.69
N VAL A 183 -19.54 11.73 -7.56
CA VAL A 183 -19.44 12.13 -8.98
C VAL A 183 -18.92 13.56 -9.13
N LYS A 184 -19.38 14.48 -8.25
CA LYS A 184 -18.92 15.87 -8.22
C LYS A 184 -17.42 15.97 -7.92
N GLU A 185 -16.94 15.30 -6.87
CA GLU A 185 -15.52 15.32 -6.51
C GLU A 185 -14.63 14.73 -7.62
N ILE A 186 -15.07 13.63 -8.25
CA ILE A 186 -14.35 13.01 -9.36
C ILE A 186 -14.31 13.95 -10.58
N SER A 187 -15.45 14.57 -10.93
CA SER A 187 -15.54 15.55 -12.02
C SER A 187 -14.63 16.77 -11.77
N GLU A 188 -14.61 17.30 -10.55
CA GLU A 188 -13.73 18.40 -10.17
C GLU A 188 -12.25 18.02 -10.32
N CYS A 189 -11.85 16.79 -9.95
CA CYS A 189 -10.49 16.31 -10.20
C CYS A 189 -10.13 16.28 -11.70
N PHE A 190 -11.02 15.78 -12.56
CA PHE A 190 -10.74 15.75 -14.00
C PHE A 190 -10.76 17.13 -14.67
N ASN A 191 -11.60 18.06 -14.20
CA ASN A 191 -11.57 19.43 -14.67
C ASN A 191 -10.23 20.11 -14.32
N ASN A 192 -9.73 19.94 -13.08
CA ASN A 192 -8.38 20.39 -12.71
C ASN A 192 -7.31 19.79 -13.63
N TRP A 193 -7.43 18.52 -13.99
CA TRP A 193 -6.46 17.85 -14.87
C TRP A 193 -6.53 18.41 -16.30
N LYS A 194 -7.73 18.60 -16.83
CA LYS A 194 -7.96 19.22 -18.14
C LYS A 194 -7.36 20.63 -18.22
N GLU A 195 -7.48 21.41 -17.16
CA GLU A 195 -6.91 22.76 -17.05
C GLU A 195 -5.38 22.78 -17.00
N GLY A 196 -4.73 21.62 -16.87
CA GLY A 196 -3.28 21.48 -16.92
C GLY A 196 -2.61 21.47 -15.58
N ARG A 197 -3.37 21.34 -14.49
CA ARG A 197 -2.77 21.04 -13.19
C ARG A 197 -1.98 19.74 -13.32
N GLU A 198 -0.71 19.80 -12.92
CA GLU A 198 0.19 18.66 -13.07
C GLU A 198 -0.19 17.54 -12.11
N PHE A 199 -0.77 16.48 -12.68
CA PHE A 199 -0.85 15.17 -12.05
C PHE A 199 0.14 14.24 -12.72
N ASN A 200 0.89 13.50 -11.92
CA ASN A 200 1.73 12.41 -12.43
C ASN A 200 0.92 11.13 -12.70
N TRP A 201 -0.41 11.17 -12.63
CA TRP A 201 -1.28 10.03 -12.91
C TRP A 201 -1.10 9.53 -14.34
N THR A 202 -0.51 8.34 -14.48
CA THR A 202 -0.62 7.55 -15.71
C THR A 202 -1.86 6.67 -15.68
N GLN A 203 -2.30 6.29 -14.48
CA GLN A 203 -3.49 5.49 -14.25
C GLN A 203 -4.16 5.84 -12.91
N LEU A 204 -5.48 6.01 -12.94
CA LEU A 204 -6.33 6.11 -11.75
C LEU A 204 -7.47 5.10 -11.88
N ASN A 205 -7.57 4.16 -10.95
CA ASN A 205 -8.68 3.21 -10.87
C ASN A 205 -9.47 3.50 -9.58
N ILE A 206 -10.78 3.71 -9.71
CA ILE A 206 -11.69 3.90 -8.59
C ILE A 206 -12.78 2.83 -8.68
N ILE A 207 -12.92 2.04 -7.62
CA ILE A 207 -14.03 1.11 -7.40
C ILE A 207 -14.85 1.67 -6.24
N MET A 208 -16.10 1.97 -6.52
CA MET A 208 -17.05 2.51 -5.55
C MET A 208 -17.42 1.47 -4.49
N ALA A 209 -17.85 1.95 -3.31
CA ALA A 209 -18.60 1.11 -2.39
C ALA A 209 -19.93 0.65 -3.03
N ASP A 210 -20.43 -0.53 -2.64
CA ASP A 210 -21.56 -1.23 -3.30
C ASP A 210 -22.87 -0.42 -3.35
N ASP A 211 -22.99 0.65 -2.57
CA ASP A 211 -24.15 1.53 -2.48
C ASP A 211 -24.06 2.77 -3.38
N ARG A 212 -23.04 2.88 -4.25
CA ARG A 212 -22.78 4.08 -5.05
C ARG A 212 -22.49 3.79 -6.52
N GLU A 213 -23.38 4.24 -7.39
CA GLU A 213 -23.15 4.24 -8.84
C GLU A 213 -22.49 5.53 -9.31
N LEU A 214 -21.67 5.41 -10.36
CA LEU A 214 -21.12 6.52 -11.11
C LEU A 214 -21.94 6.80 -12.37
N ASP A 215 -21.84 8.03 -12.84
CA ASP A 215 -22.51 8.52 -14.03
C ASP A 215 -21.45 9.20 -14.90
N ILE A 216 -21.06 8.55 -16.00
CA ILE A 216 -19.98 9.06 -16.85
C ILE A 216 -20.40 10.35 -17.55
N GLU A 217 -21.69 10.55 -17.85
CA GLU A 217 -22.18 11.77 -18.46
C GLU A 217 -21.92 12.95 -17.53
N LYS A 218 -22.25 12.81 -16.24
CA LYS A 218 -21.97 13.83 -15.22
C LYS A 218 -20.48 14.00 -14.92
N ILE A 219 -19.71 12.91 -14.91
CA ILE A 219 -18.25 13.00 -14.73
C ILE A 219 -17.62 13.77 -15.90
N ALA A 220 -18.13 13.58 -17.12
CA ALA A 220 -17.62 14.18 -18.34
C ALA A 220 -18.05 15.65 -18.53
N GLU A 221 -18.96 16.17 -17.71
CA GLU A 221 -19.36 17.58 -17.73
C GLU A 221 -18.14 18.49 -17.54
N GLY A 222 -17.98 19.46 -18.46
CA GLY A 222 -16.85 20.38 -18.48
C GLY A 222 -15.60 19.84 -19.18
N ILE A 223 -15.39 18.51 -19.21
CA ILE A 223 -14.21 17.92 -19.87
C ILE A 223 -14.46 17.50 -21.32
N SER A 224 -15.67 17.07 -21.69
CA SER A 224 -16.02 16.58 -23.01
C SER A 224 -17.47 16.92 -23.40
N GLN A 225 -17.78 16.93 -24.69
CA GLN A 225 -19.16 17.03 -25.17
C GLN A 225 -19.89 15.68 -25.01
N PRO A 226 -21.20 15.65 -24.73
CA PRO A 226 -21.95 14.39 -24.53
C PRO A 226 -21.87 13.42 -25.72
N ASN A 227 -21.83 13.95 -26.95
CA ASN A 227 -21.72 13.14 -28.17
C ASN A 227 -20.35 12.48 -28.38
N GLN A 228 -19.36 12.81 -27.56
CA GLN A 228 -18.02 12.19 -27.57
C GLN A 228 -17.92 11.00 -26.62
N ILE A 229 -18.98 10.68 -25.87
CA ILE A 229 -19.05 9.49 -25.04
C ILE A 229 -19.39 8.30 -25.94
N ALA A 230 -18.45 7.37 -26.07
CA ALA A 230 -18.57 6.18 -26.89
C ALA A 230 -18.91 4.95 -26.05
N MET A 231 -19.73 4.06 -26.62
CA MET A 231 -19.92 2.71 -26.10
C MET A 231 -18.85 1.78 -26.71
N ILE A 232 -18.02 1.18 -25.86
CA ILE A 232 -17.03 0.18 -26.27
C ILE A 232 -17.36 -1.13 -25.53
N GLY A 233 -17.95 -2.09 -26.25
CA GLY A 233 -18.55 -3.26 -25.63
C GLY A 233 -19.71 -2.86 -24.71
N ARG A 234 -19.60 -3.19 -23.41
CA ARG A 234 -20.59 -2.78 -22.39
C ARG A 234 -20.16 -1.55 -21.59
N ASN A 235 -18.99 -0.99 -21.87
CA ASN A 235 -18.42 0.11 -21.11
C ASN A 235 -18.68 1.43 -21.83
N LYS A 236 -18.84 2.51 -21.06
CA LYS A 236 -18.84 3.86 -21.59
C LYS A 236 -17.45 4.45 -21.50
N THR A 237 -17.00 5.14 -22.54
CA THR A 237 -15.65 5.70 -22.64
C THR A 237 -15.73 7.12 -23.13
N VAL A 238 -14.93 8.01 -22.56
CA VAL A 238 -14.74 9.38 -23.04
C VAL A 238 -13.25 9.67 -23.10
N THR A 239 -12.82 10.39 -24.14
CA THR A 239 -11.43 10.81 -24.31
C THR A 239 -11.39 12.32 -24.44
N PHE A 240 -10.48 12.98 -23.72
CA PHE A 240 -10.30 14.42 -23.79
C PHE A 240 -8.82 14.79 -23.80
N LYS A 241 -8.54 15.99 -24.31
CA LYS A 241 -7.20 16.57 -24.37
C LYS A 241 -7.05 17.60 -23.25
N CYS A 242 -5.95 17.51 -22.50
CA CYS A 242 -5.57 18.49 -21.49
C CYS A 242 -4.90 19.71 -22.12
N SER A 243 -4.78 20.81 -21.37
CA SER A 243 -4.11 22.03 -21.82
C SER A 243 -2.60 21.84 -22.09
N ASN A 244 -1.97 20.82 -21.49
CA ASN A 244 -0.58 20.42 -21.74
C ASN A 244 -0.43 19.38 -22.88
N ASP A 245 -1.41 19.33 -23.78
CA ASP A 245 -1.50 18.42 -24.93
C ASP A 245 -1.62 16.92 -24.63
N LYS A 246 -1.66 16.53 -23.36
CA LYS A 246 -1.84 15.14 -22.93
C LYS A 246 -3.24 14.62 -23.24
N MET A 247 -3.32 13.40 -23.78
CA MET A 247 -4.58 12.71 -24.06
C MET A 247 -4.94 11.76 -22.92
N ILE A 248 -6.18 11.87 -22.44
CA ILE A 248 -6.68 11.07 -21.32
C ILE A 248 -7.95 10.33 -21.74
N ARG A 249 -8.05 9.06 -21.35
CA ARG A 249 -9.26 8.25 -21.48
C ARG A 249 -9.85 7.93 -20.13
N ILE A 250 -11.14 8.18 -19.98
CA ILE A 250 -11.95 7.70 -18.86
C ILE A 250 -12.86 6.60 -19.37
N THR A 251 -12.88 5.47 -18.68
CA THR A 251 -13.73 4.31 -18.95
C THR A 251 -14.56 4.00 -17.70
N LEU A 252 -15.88 3.97 -17.84
CA LEU A 252 -16.81 3.49 -16.82
C LEU A 252 -17.31 2.10 -17.23
N ASN A 253 -17.15 1.13 -16.33
CA ASN A 253 -17.66 -0.22 -16.55
C ASN A 253 -19.20 -0.27 -16.54
N ALA A 254 -19.73 -1.34 -17.14
CA ALA A 254 -21.17 -1.58 -17.24
C ALA A 254 -21.92 -1.62 -15.89
N ASP A 255 -21.23 -2.05 -14.82
CA ASP A 255 -21.76 -2.07 -13.46
C ASP A 255 -21.87 -0.67 -12.83
N LYS A 256 -21.30 0.35 -13.47
CA LYS A 256 -21.16 1.72 -12.98
C LYS A 256 -20.43 1.88 -11.64
N LEU A 257 -19.77 0.84 -11.16
CA LEU A 257 -19.01 0.85 -9.91
C LEU A 257 -17.53 1.09 -10.15
N ARG A 258 -17.04 0.82 -11.37
CA ARG A 258 -15.60 0.85 -11.66
C ARG A 258 -15.27 1.89 -12.72
N LEU A 259 -14.49 2.88 -12.32
CA LEU A 259 -13.93 3.92 -13.18
C LEU A 259 -12.44 3.66 -13.38
N LYS A 260 -12.00 3.66 -14.62
CA LYS A 260 -10.58 3.65 -15.01
C LYS A 260 -10.27 4.93 -15.77
N CYS A 261 -9.19 5.60 -15.39
CA CYS A 261 -8.61 6.70 -16.13
C CYS A 261 -7.18 6.33 -16.52
N GLU A 262 -6.79 6.60 -17.76
CA GLU A 262 -5.47 6.29 -18.30
C GLU A 262 -4.96 7.37 -19.26
N TYR A 263 -3.65 7.60 -19.21
CA TYR A 263 -2.92 8.42 -20.18
C TYR A 263 -2.68 7.63 -21.48
N LEU A 264 -2.82 8.30 -22.64
CA LEU A 264 -2.77 7.64 -23.96
C LEU A 264 -1.47 7.83 -24.77
N GLY A 265 -0.45 8.51 -24.25
CA GLY A 265 0.83 8.75 -24.95
C GLY A 265 1.15 10.21 -25.12
#